data_AF-A0A3B0BY70-F1
#
_entry.id   AF-A0A3B0BY70-F1
#
_cell.length_a   1.000
_cell.length_b   1.000
_cell.length_c   1.000
_cell.angle_alpha   90.00
_cell.angle_beta   90.00
_cell.angle_gamma   90.00
#
_symmetry.space_group_name_H-M   'P 1'
#
loop_
_entity.id
_entity.type
_entity.pdbx_description
1 polymer ?
#
loop_
_entity_poly.entity_id
_entity_poly.type
_entity_poly.pdbx_seq_one_letter_code
_entity_poly.pdbx_strand_id
1 'polypeptide(L)'
;MAYYVITRTIIEDQSSKEDVLAMSKESAEIFRKQPGLIEMKSLIAENETHLSTYLVWENQQSHLACMESKDFDGVTVQWTAFMKEGKIKFELETYQLVE
;
A
#
# COMPACT_ATOMS: atom_id res chain seq x y z
N MET A 1 12.65 15.07 6.76
CA MET A 1 12.83 14.98 5.30
C MET A 1 11.74 14.08 4.78
N ALA A 2 11.04 14.51 3.72
CA ALA A 2 9.92 13.75 3.19
C ALA A 2 10.36 12.31 2.84
N TYR A 3 9.51 11.36 3.20
CA TYR A 3 9.74 9.94 3.04
C TYR A 3 8.73 9.38 2.04
N TYR A 4 9.24 8.80 0.97
CA TYR A 4 8.43 8.34 -0.15
C TYR A 4 8.34 6.83 -0.08
N VAL A 5 7.13 6.29 -0.21
CA VAL A 5 6.89 4.85 -0.28
C VAL A 5 6.13 4.58 -1.55
N ILE A 6 6.65 3.67 -2.36
CA ILE A 6 5.98 3.15 -3.54
C ILE A 6 5.75 1.67 -3.30
N THR A 7 4.50 1.24 -3.40
CA THR A 7 4.16 -0.18 -3.38
C THR A 7 3.67 -0.61 -4.76
N ARG A 8 3.96 -1.86 -5.13
CA ARG A 8 3.40 -2.52 -6.30
C ARG A 8 2.82 -3.86 -5.88
N THR A 9 1.51 -4.00 -6.07
CA THR A 9 0.80 -5.26 -5.88
C THR A 9 0.51 -5.85 -7.25
N ILE A 10 1.22 -6.92 -7.61
CA ILE A 10 0.99 -7.70 -8.83
C ILE A 10 -0.10 -8.72 -8.54
N ILE A 11 -1.10 -8.81 -9.41
CA ILE A 11 -2.25 -9.71 -9.29
C ILE A 11 -1.94 -10.97 -10.11
N GLU A 12 -1.48 -12.01 -9.43
CA GLU A 12 -1.12 -13.30 -10.03
C GLU A 12 -2.39 -14.12 -10.35
N ASP A 13 -3.43 -13.99 -9.52
CA ASP A 13 -4.75 -14.60 -9.74
C ASP A 13 -5.80 -13.52 -10.05
N GLN A 14 -6.22 -13.46 -11.31
CA GLN A 14 -7.20 -12.47 -11.79
C GLN A 14 -8.61 -12.65 -11.20
N SER A 15 -8.95 -13.84 -10.67
CA SER A 15 -10.23 -14.01 -9.96
C SER A 15 -10.29 -13.26 -8.63
N SER A 16 -9.12 -12.93 -8.08
CA SER A 16 -8.95 -12.19 -6.82
C SER A 16 -8.90 -10.66 -7.01
N LYS A 17 -9.03 -10.15 -8.24
CA LYS A 17 -8.84 -8.73 -8.57
C LYS A 17 -9.73 -7.78 -7.76
N GLU A 18 -11.04 -8.03 -7.73
CA GLU A 18 -11.98 -7.15 -7.04
C GLU A 18 -11.72 -7.10 -5.53
N ASP A 19 -11.33 -8.23 -4.93
CA ASP A 19 -10.95 -8.30 -3.52
C ASP A 19 -9.67 -7.49 -3.26
N VAL A 20 -8.67 -7.59 -4.14
CA VAL A 20 -7.43 -6.79 -4.05
C VAL A 20 -7.72 -5.29 -4.16
N LEU A 21 -8.66 -4.88 -5.03
CA LEU A 21 -9.06 -3.49 -5.17
C LEU A 21 -9.83 -2.99 -3.93
N ALA A 22 -10.70 -3.81 -3.37
CA ALA A 22 -11.40 -3.50 -2.12
C ALA A 22 -10.41 -3.31 -0.96
N MET A 23 -9.46 -4.24 -0.80
CA MET A 23 -8.40 -4.15 0.21
C MET A 23 -7.52 -2.92 0.03
N SER A 24 -7.18 -2.57 -1.22
CA SER A 24 -6.44 -1.35 -1.53
C SER A 24 -7.20 -0.10 -1.10
N LYS A 25 -8.52 -0.06 -1.38
CA LYS A 25 -9.36 1.06 -0.99
C LYS A 25 -9.46 1.19 0.53
N GLU A 26 -9.63 0.09 1.25
CA GLU A 26 -9.63 0.08 2.72
C GLU A 26 -8.30 0.59 3.30
N SER A 27 -7.18 0.07 2.76
CA SER A 27 -5.84 0.54 3.14
C SER A 27 -5.68 2.04 2.89
N ALA A 28 -6.20 2.55 1.77
CA ALA A 28 -6.17 3.98 1.45
C ALA A 28 -6.96 4.85 2.43
N GLU A 29 -8.10 4.36 2.92
CA GLU A 29 -8.89 5.06 3.94
C GLU A 29 -8.18 5.11 5.28
N ILE A 30 -7.41 4.06 5.63
CA ILE A 30 -6.56 4.05 6.81
C ILE A 30 -5.44 5.08 6.65
N PHE A 31 -4.65 4.99 5.56
CA PHE A 31 -3.53 5.91 5.31
C PHE A 31 -3.94 7.39 5.40
N ARG A 32 -5.07 7.76 4.79
CA ARG A 32 -5.55 9.15 4.79
C ARG A 32 -5.88 9.72 6.17
N LYS A 33 -6.08 8.85 7.17
CA LYS A 33 -6.33 9.27 8.56
C LYS A 33 -5.07 9.34 9.41
N GLN A 34 -3.93 8.87 8.89
CA GLN A 34 -2.70 8.76 9.66
C GLN A 34 -1.96 10.10 9.76
N PRO A 35 -1.49 10.47 10.96
CA PRO A 35 -0.67 11.67 11.13
C PRO A 35 0.61 11.63 10.29
N GLY A 36 0.91 12.72 9.61
CA GLY A 36 2.12 12.89 8.81
C GLY A 36 2.05 12.33 7.39
N LEU A 37 0.89 11.84 6.92
CA LEU A 37 0.68 11.63 5.49
C LEU A 37 0.53 12.98 4.79
N ILE A 38 1.33 13.20 3.75
CA ILE A 38 1.28 14.41 2.90
C ILE A 38 0.43 14.16 1.66
N GLU A 39 0.69 13.06 0.96
CA GLU A 39 0.02 12.75 -0.31
C GLU A 39 -0.13 11.24 -0.48
N MET A 40 -1.21 10.83 -1.14
CA MET A 40 -1.42 9.46 -1.58
C MET A 40 -2.05 9.42 -2.97
N LYS A 41 -1.55 8.52 -3.82
CA LYS A 41 -2.18 8.14 -5.09
C LYS A 41 -2.13 6.63 -5.27
N SER A 42 -3.25 6.03 -5.67
CA SER A 42 -3.29 4.63 -6.10
C SER A 42 -3.70 4.58 -7.56
N LEU A 43 -2.96 3.80 -8.35
CA LEU A 43 -3.13 3.65 -9.79
C LEU A 43 -3.22 2.16 -10.12
N ILE A 44 -4.19 1.79 -10.96
CA ILE A 44 -4.23 0.46 -11.57
C ILE A 44 -3.58 0.54 -12.95
N ALA A 45 -2.78 -0.46 -13.30
CA ALA A 45 -2.23 -0.57 -14.66
C ALA A 45 -3.36 -0.73 -15.69
N GLU A 46 -3.17 -0.23 -16.90
CA GLU A 46 -4.19 -0.31 -17.98
C GLU A 46 -4.54 -1.75 -18.35
N ASN A 47 -3.59 -2.68 -18.19
CA ASN A 47 -3.80 -4.11 -18.41
C ASN A 47 -4.32 -4.84 -17.15
N GLU A 48 -4.63 -4.10 -16.09
CA GLU A 48 -5.18 -4.58 -14.81
C GLU A 48 -4.32 -5.63 -14.08
N THR A 49 -3.04 -5.75 -14.44
CA THR A 49 -2.14 -6.76 -13.85
C THR A 49 -1.57 -6.36 -12.50
N HIS A 50 -1.55 -5.08 -12.19
CA HIS A 50 -1.00 -4.58 -10.94
C HIS A 50 -1.59 -3.25 -10.52
N LEU A 51 -1.52 -3.02 -9.22
CA LEU A 51 -1.82 -1.75 -8.58
C LEU A 51 -0.51 -1.16 -8.05
N SER A 52 -0.29 0.12 -8.28
CA SER A 52 0.77 0.89 -7.66
C SER A 52 0.20 1.93 -6.71
N THR A 53 0.77 2.04 -5.51
CA THR A 53 0.40 3.08 -4.54
C THR A 53 1.62 3.91 -4.17
N TYR A 54 1.48 5.22 -4.31
CA TYR A 54 2.46 6.23 -3.97
C TYR A 54 2.01 6.90 -2.68
N LEU A 55 2.87 6.92 -1.68
CA LEU A 55 2.65 7.57 -0.40
C LEU A 55 3.81 8.54 -0.15
N VAL A 56 3.48 9.74 0.26
CA VAL A 56 4.44 10.75 0.70
C VAL A 56 4.15 11.04 2.17
N TRP A 57 5.16 10.86 3.01
CA TRP A 57 5.09 11.10 4.45
C TRP A 57 6.04 12.22 4.84
N GLU A 58 5.75 12.91 5.93
CA GLU A 58 6.63 13.94 6.51
C GLU A 58 8.02 13.40 6.85
N ASN A 59 8.07 12.15 7.31
CA ASN A 59 9.28 11.43 7.69
C ASN A 59 9.02 9.92 7.78
N GLN A 60 10.09 9.13 7.91
CA GLN A 60 10.04 7.67 8.04
C GLN A 60 9.25 7.21 9.27
N GLN A 61 9.33 7.95 10.39
CA GLN A 61 8.67 7.56 11.64
C GLN A 61 7.14 7.61 11.52
N SER A 62 6.60 8.60 10.80
CA SER A 62 5.16 8.69 10.51
C SER A 62 4.67 7.47 9.72
N HIS A 63 5.44 7.01 8.72
CA HIS A 63 5.13 5.79 7.99
C HIS A 63 5.17 4.55 8.91
N LEU A 64 6.24 4.39 9.71
CA LEU A 64 6.35 3.25 10.63
C LEU A 64 5.22 3.22 11.65
N ALA A 65 4.84 4.37 12.22
CA ALA A 65 3.73 4.47 13.16
C ALA A 65 2.39 4.06 12.53
N CYS A 66 2.16 4.36 11.25
CA CYS A 66 1.01 3.86 10.50
C CYS A 66 1.05 2.33 10.38
N MET A 67 2.19 1.77 9.97
CA MET A 67 2.34 0.33 9.76
C MET A 67 2.18 -0.49 11.05
N GLU A 68 2.49 0.09 12.20
CA GLU A 68 2.32 -0.51 13.53
C GLU A 68 0.97 -0.16 14.19
N SER A 69 0.10 0.57 13.48
CA SER A 69 -1.19 0.98 14.03
C SER A 69 -2.20 -0.18 14.02
N LYS A 70 -3.05 -0.22 15.04
CA LYS A 70 -4.16 -1.20 15.13
C LYS A 70 -5.11 -1.11 13.94
N ASP A 71 -5.25 0.08 13.36
CA ASP A 71 -6.09 0.30 12.20
C ASP A 71 -5.52 -0.44 10.97
N PHE A 72 -4.19 -0.54 10.87
CA PHE A 72 -3.51 -1.22 9.77
C PHE A 72 -3.30 -2.73 10.00
N ASP A 73 -3.33 -3.21 11.24
CA ASP A 73 -3.23 -4.64 11.57
C ASP A 73 -4.28 -5.48 10.83
N GLY A 74 -5.53 -4.99 10.77
CA GLY A 74 -6.65 -5.70 10.15
C GLY A 74 -6.44 -5.97 8.65
N VAL A 75 -6.01 -4.96 7.91
CA VAL A 75 -5.70 -5.10 6.47
C VAL A 75 -4.41 -5.88 6.24
N THR A 76 -3.43 -5.77 7.14
CA THR A 76 -2.16 -6.51 7.05
C THR A 76 -2.39 -8.03 7.05
N VAL A 77 -3.34 -8.52 7.84
CA VAL A 77 -3.72 -9.94 7.85
C VAL A 77 -4.25 -10.38 6.49
N GLN A 78 -5.10 -9.58 5.86
CA GLN A 78 -5.68 -9.90 4.55
C GLN A 78 -4.62 -9.89 3.44
N TRP A 79 -3.78 -8.84 3.40
CA TRP A 79 -2.65 -8.77 2.46
C TRP A 79 -1.72 -9.98 2.60
N THR A 80 -1.42 -10.38 3.84
CA THR A 80 -0.58 -11.55 4.12
C THR A 80 -1.20 -12.85 3.65
N ALA A 81 -2.53 -13.01 3.77
CA ALA A 81 -3.23 -14.19 3.28
C ALA A 81 -3.12 -14.30 1.75
N PHE A 82 -3.38 -13.22 1.02
CA PHE A 82 -3.31 -13.21 -0.45
C PHE A 82 -1.89 -13.51 -0.97
N MET A 83 -0.86 -13.00 -0.29
CA MET A 83 0.54 -13.34 -0.62
C MET A 83 0.84 -14.82 -0.40
N LYS A 84 0.38 -15.40 0.72
CA LYS A 84 0.61 -16.82 1.03
C LYS A 84 -0.13 -17.78 0.11
N GLU A 85 -1.31 -17.38 -0.34
CA GLU A 85 -2.12 -18.13 -1.31
C GLU A 85 -1.61 -17.99 -2.76
N GLY A 86 -0.60 -17.15 -3.00
CA GLY A 86 -0.07 -16.90 -4.33
C GLY A 86 -1.00 -16.10 -5.23
N LYS A 87 -1.98 -15.39 -4.65
CA LYS A 87 -2.92 -14.53 -5.40
C LYS A 87 -2.28 -13.23 -5.83
N ILE A 88 -1.32 -12.75 -5.06
CA ILE A 88 -0.58 -11.52 -5.33
C ILE A 88 0.91 -11.70 -5.04
N LYS A 89 1.71 -10.83 -5.67
CA LYS A 89 3.08 -10.52 -5.26
C LYS A 89 3.16 -9.05 -4.87
N PHE A 90 3.78 -8.76 -3.73
CA PHE A 90 3.90 -7.39 -3.20
C PHE A 90 5.35 -6.93 -3.23
N GLU A 91 5.57 -5.73 -3.75
CA GLU A 91 6.87 -5.05 -3.81
C GLU A 91 6.73 -3.70 -3.09
N LEU A 92 7.76 -3.32 -2.32
CA LEU A 92 7.80 -2.06 -1.59
C LEU A 92 9.18 -1.43 -1.78
N GLU A 93 9.17 -0.17 -2.18
CA GLU A 93 10.35 0.65 -2.35
C GLU A 93 10.18 1.91 -1.51
N THR A 94 11.27 2.34 -0.87
CA THR A 94 11.26 3.58 -0.10
C THR A 94 12.40 4.49 -0.51
N TYR A 95 12.13 5.78 -0.53
CA TYR A 95 13.07 6.79 -1.01
C TYR A 95 13.10 7.98 -0.07
N GLN A 96 14.24 8.67 -0.11
CA GLN A 96 14.41 9.99 0.46
C GLN A 96 14.68 10.95 -0.70
N LEU A 97 14.16 12.18 -0.60
CA LEU A 97 14.48 13.22 -1.57
C LEU A 97 15.97 13.56 -1.47
N VAL A 98 16.65 13.62 -2.62
CA VAL A 98 18.01 14.16 -2.74
C VAL A 98 17.88 15.47 -3.50
N GLU A 99 18.20 16.58 -2.84
CA GLU A 99 18.29 17.93 -3.43
C GLU A 99 19.74 18.27 -3.75
#